data_AF-A0A7X4HNA3-F1
#
_entry.id   AF-A0A7X4HNA3-F1
#
_cell.length_a   1.000
_cell.length_b   1.000
_cell.length_c   1.000
_cell.angle_alpha   90.00
_cell.angle_beta   90.00
_cell.angle_gamma   90.00
#
_symmetry.space_group_name_H-M   'P 1'
#
loop_
_entity.id
_entity.type
_entity.pdbx_description
1 polymer ?
#
loop_
_entity_poly.entity_id
_entity_poly.type
_entity_poly.pdbx_seq_one_letter_code
_entity_poly.pdbx_strand_id
1 'polypeptide(L)'
;MIKHNKGVRDFFKNDYPKLYLLSGSQIPTDINLDDKSRICYYWNVLAITWLAINQLEDTPQHPYRTIIVERFVKRKRMIDVREMIGYCKCTSNQRANQALKKFAETFRQEQIKNKVFPLVEFD
;
A
#
# COMPACT_ATOMS: atom_id res chain seq x y z
N MET A 1 4.19 -20.86 7.63
CA MET A 1 3.67 -19.49 7.86
C MET A 1 3.36 -18.89 6.50
N ILE A 2 2.09 -18.59 6.26
CA ILE A 2 1.49 -18.50 4.94
C ILE A 2 2.01 -17.28 4.14
N LYS A 3 2.35 -17.49 2.86
CA LYS A 3 2.98 -16.55 1.91
C LYS A 3 2.07 -15.41 1.39
N HIS A 4 0.88 -15.19 1.96
CA HIS A 4 -0.21 -14.37 1.38
C HIS A 4 0.03 -12.84 1.26
N ASN A 5 1.24 -12.37 1.50
CA ASN A 5 1.56 -10.93 1.41
C ASN A 5 2.87 -10.68 0.67
N LYS A 6 3.39 -11.66 -0.07
CA LYS A 6 4.65 -11.50 -0.78
C LYS A 6 4.47 -10.48 -1.91
N GLY A 7 3.38 -10.55 -2.68
CA GLY A 7 3.09 -9.59 -3.73
C GLY A 7 3.06 -8.13 -3.24
N VAL A 8 2.31 -7.85 -2.17
CA VAL A 8 2.23 -6.48 -1.59
C VAL A 8 3.61 -5.99 -1.13
N ARG A 9 4.39 -6.87 -0.49
CA ARG A 9 5.76 -6.52 -0.04
C ARG A 9 6.67 -6.21 -1.22
N ASP A 10 6.62 -7.03 -2.26
CA ASP A 10 7.45 -6.86 -3.45
C ASP A 10 7.05 -5.60 -4.21
N PHE A 11 5.75 -5.27 -4.27
CA PHE A 11 5.25 -4.02 -4.82
C PHE A 11 5.81 -2.79 -4.09
N PHE A 12 5.64 -2.71 -2.75
CA PHE A 12 6.23 -1.61 -1.98
C PHE A 12 7.76 -1.62 -2.03
N LYS A 13 8.36 -2.79 -2.28
CA LYS A 13 9.81 -2.92 -2.37
C LYS A 13 10.38 -2.38 -3.67
N ASN A 14 9.76 -2.72 -4.79
CA ASN A 14 10.38 -2.60 -6.11
C ASN A 14 9.62 -1.62 -7.00
N ASP A 15 8.29 -1.59 -6.91
CA ASP A 15 7.44 -0.88 -7.86
C ASP A 15 7.02 0.49 -7.35
N TYR A 16 6.56 0.57 -6.09
CA TYR A 16 6.12 1.82 -5.48
C TYR A 16 7.18 2.95 -5.55
N PRO A 17 8.47 2.72 -5.23
CA PRO A 17 9.46 3.79 -5.34
C PRO A 17 9.66 4.29 -6.79
N LYS A 18 9.53 3.39 -7.78
CA LYS A 18 9.62 3.76 -9.19
C LYS A 18 8.41 4.57 -9.62
N LEU A 19 7.21 4.14 -9.23
CA LEU A 19 5.97 4.86 -9.49
C LEU A 19 6.01 6.27 -8.88
N TYR A 20 6.45 6.39 -7.63
CA TYR A 20 6.59 7.66 -6.93
C TYR A 20 7.63 8.58 -7.57
N LEU A 21 8.74 8.02 -8.07
CA LEU A 21 9.73 8.81 -8.82
C LEU A 21 9.17 9.30 -10.17
N LEU A 22 8.47 8.44 -10.90
CA LEU A 22 7.87 8.76 -12.20
C LEU A 22 6.77 9.83 -12.12
N SER A 23 6.12 9.98 -10.96
CA SER A 23 5.16 11.05 -10.72
C SER A 23 5.79 12.36 -10.25
N GLY A 24 7.12 12.50 -10.34
CA GLY A 24 7.83 13.68 -9.85
C GLY A 24 7.78 13.80 -8.32
N SER A 25 7.70 12.68 -7.60
CA SER A 25 7.51 12.62 -6.14
C SER A 25 6.20 13.24 -5.67
N GLN A 26 5.21 13.35 -6.55
CA GLN A 26 3.86 13.79 -6.22
C GLN A 26 2.91 12.60 -6.21
N ILE A 27 1.92 12.61 -5.31
CA ILE A 27 0.90 11.56 -5.26
C ILE A 27 -0.33 12.12 -5.99
N PRO A 28 -0.67 11.62 -7.19
CA PRO A 28 -1.90 12.01 -7.87
C PRO A 28 -3.10 11.54 -7.05
N THR A 29 -4.10 12.40 -6.90
CA THR A 29 -5.38 12.05 -6.27
C THR A 29 -6.47 11.75 -7.30
N ASP A 30 -6.26 12.21 -8.53
CA ASP A 30 -7.24 12.13 -9.60
C ASP A 30 -6.91 10.98 -10.54
N ILE A 31 -7.96 10.30 -11.01
CA ILE A 31 -7.86 9.16 -11.92
C ILE A 31 -8.34 9.61 -13.29
N ASN A 32 -7.48 9.48 -14.29
CA ASN A 32 -7.81 9.81 -15.67
C ASN A 32 -7.87 8.53 -16.51
N LEU A 33 -9.07 8.14 -16.91
CA LEU A 33 -9.28 6.94 -17.73
C LEU A 33 -9.32 7.25 -19.24
N ASP A 34 -9.39 8.53 -19.61
CA ASP A 34 -9.45 8.98 -21.00
C ASP A 34 -8.06 8.99 -21.64
N ASP A 35 -7.03 9.30 -20.84
CA ASP A 35 -5.63 9.19 -21.25
C ASP A 35 -5.13 7.73 -21.14
N LYS A 36 -4.91 7.11 -22.30
CA LYS A 36 -4.43 5.73 -22.45
C LYS A 36 -2.90 5.61 -22.45
N SER A 37 -2.18 6.70 -22.16
CA SER A 37 -0.73 6.67 -22.07
C SER A 37 -0.24 5.76 -20.93
N ARG A 38 0.95 5.17 -21.10
CA ARG A 38 1.57 4.34 -20.06
C ARG A 38 1.86 5.14 -18.79
N ILE A 39 2.17 6.42 -18.92
CA ILE A 39 2.44 7.31 -17.78
C ILE A 39 1.16 7.53 -16.98
N CYS A 40 0.05 7.83 -17.65
CA CYS A 40 -1.25 7.96 -17.00
C CYS A 40 -1.66 6.67 -16.26
N TYR A 41 -1.42 5.50 -16.87
CA TYR A 41 -1.64 4.22 -16.19
C TYR A 41 -0.87 4.13 -14.85
N TYR A 42 0.42 4.45 -14.84
CA TYR A 42 1.23 4.43 -13.61
C TYR A 42 0.77 5.47 -12.58
N TRP A 43 0.33 6.64 -13.02
CA TRP A 43 -0.27 7.64 -12.15
C TRP A 43 -1.56 7.12 -11.51
N ASN A 44 -2.44 6.49 -12.30
CA ASN A 44 -3.66 5.87 -11.78
C ASN A 44 -3.33 4.78 -10.75
N VAL A 45 -2.33 3.93 -10.97
CA VAL A 45 -1.88 2.93 -9.97
C VAL A 45 -1.39 3.58 -8.68
N LEU A 46 -0.65 4.69 -8.79
CA LEU A 46 -0.16 5.43 -7.61
C LEU A 46 -1.31 6.10 -6.85
N ALA A 47 -2.29 6.67 -7.57
CA ALA A 47 -3.51 7.23 -7.00
C ALA A 47 -4.32 6.16 -6.23
N ILE A 48 -4.52 4.99 -6.84
CA ILE A 48 -5.21 3.87 -6.16
C ILE A 48 -4.43 3.42 -4.91
N THR A 49 -3.10 3.35 -4.99
CA THR A 49 -2.27 3.01 -3.83
C THR A 49 -2.52 3.98 -2.68
N TRP A 50 -2.56 5.28 -2.98
CA TRP A 50 -2.83 6.32 -2.00
C TRP A 50 -4.23 6.23 -1.41
N LEU A 51 -5.26 6.07 -2.24
CA LEU A 51 -6.65 5.89 -1.82
C LEU A 51 -6.78 4.67 -0.91
N ALA A 52 -6.17 3.55 -1.29
CA ALA A 52 -6.18 2.32 -0.49
C ALA A 52 -5.51 2.51 0.87
N ILE A 53 -4.35 3.18 0.94
CA ILE A 53 -3.68 3.50 2.21
C ILE A 53 -4.58 4.34 3.11
N ASN A 54 -5.26 5.34 2.56
CA ASN A 54 -6.11 6.25 3.35
C ASN A 54 -7.40 5.61 3.85
N GLN A 55 -7.84 4.50 3.27
CA GLN A 55 -9.00 3.73 3.73
C GLN A 55 -8.66 2.67 4.77
N LEU A 56 -7.37 2.42 5.04
CA LEU A 56 -6.98 1.48 6.09
C LEU A 56 -7.35 2.02 7.46
N GLU A 57 -7.79 1.10 8.33
CA GLU A 57 -7.99 1.39 9.74
C GLU A 57 -6.68 1.86 10.39
N ASP A 58 -6.78 2.83 11.28
CA ASP A 58 -5.64 3.40 12.00
C ASP A 58 -6.00 3.67 13.46
N THR A 59 -6.58 2.67 14.11
CA THR A 59 -6.90 2.70 15.54
C THR A 59 -5.73 2.12 16.34
N PRO A 60 -5.62 2.39 17.66
CA PRO A 60 -4.63 1.72 18.50
C PRO A 60 -4.71 0.20 18.44
N GLN A 61 -5.92 -0.37 18.28
CA GLN A 61 -6.14 -1.81 18.14
C GLN A 61 -5.72 -2.33 16.77
N HIS A 62 -5.88 -1.52 15.72
CA HIS A 62 -5.63 -1.87 14.33
C HIS A 62 -4.86 -0.74 13.61
N PRO A 63 -3.55 -0.56 13.89
CA PRO A 63 -2.75 0.53 13.34
C PRO A 63 -2.27 0.21 11.91
N TYR A 64 -3.17 -0.21 11.03
CA TYR A 64 -2.80 -0.76 9.72
C TYR A 64 -2.25 0.31 8.79
N ARG A 65 -2.88 1.49 8.74
CA ARG A 65 -2.37 2.62 7.94
C ARG A 65 -0.99 3.05 8.43
N THR A 66 -0.82 3.24 9.73
CA THR A 66 0.49 3.56 10.34
C THR A 66 1.54 2.52 9.95
N ILE A 67 1.22 1.22 10.03
CA ILE A 67 2.17 0.17 9.63
C ILE A 67 2.51 0.27 8.14
N ILE A 68 1.53 0.42 7.24
CA ILE A 68 1.81 0.53 5.79
C ILE A 68 2.69 1.73 5.48
N VAL A 69 2.33 2.90 6.01
CA VAL A 69 3.07 4.15 5.77
C VAL A 69 4.49 4.07 6.34
N GLU A 70 4.65 3.74 7.61
CA GLU A 70 5.95 3.81 8.26
C GLU A 70 6.89 2.68 7.82
N ARG A 71 6.38 1.44 7.71
CA ARG A 71 7.19 0.28 7.39
C ARG A 71 7.47 0.16 5.89
N PHE A 72 6.48 0.37 5.04
CA PHE A 72 6.55 0.00 3.63
C PHE A 72 6.74 1.20 2.70
N VAL A 73 6.07 2.32 2.96
CA VAL A 73 6.29 3.57 2.20
C VAL A 73 7.59 4.25 2.64
N LYS A 74 7.73 4.57 3.94
CA LYS A 74 8.91 5.26 4.50
C LYS A 74 10.09 4.35 4.83
N ARG A 75 9.92 3.04 4.70
CA ARG A 75 10.99 2.03 4.89
C ARG A 75 11.62 1.99 6.30
N LYS A 76 10.94 2.47 7.34
CA LYS A 76 11.44 2.36 8.72
C LYS A 76 11.61 0.90 9.12
N ARG A 77 12.51 0.63 10.06
CA ARG A 77 12.71 -0.75 10.54
C ARG A 77 11.51 -1.16 11.39
N MET A 78 11.21 -2.45 11.41
CA MET A 78 10.07 -2.96 12.19
C MET A 78 10.23 -2.70 13.70
N ILE A 79 11.47 -2.56 14.19
CA ILE A 79 11.75 -2.18 15.58
C ILE A 79 11.24 -0.77 15.91
N ASP A 80 11.47 0.20 15.02
CA ASP A 80 11.03 1.58 15.20
C ASP A 80 9.49 1.66 15.07
N VAL A 81 8.92 0.93 14.11
CA VAL A 81 7.45 0.85 13.93
C VAL A 81 6.77 0.22 15.14
N ARG A 82 7.38 -0.82 15.71
CA ARG A 82 6.90 -1.48 16.91
C ARG A 82 6.80 -0.52 18.10
N GLU A 83 7.81 0.32 18.29
CA GLU A 83 7.80 1.35 19.34
C GLU A 83 6.66 2.34 19.12
N MET A 84 6.39 2.74 17.87
CA MET A 84 5.28 3.63 17.54
C MET A 84 3.90 3.02 17.83
N ILE A 85 3.70 1.73 17.55
CA ILE A 85 2.40 1.06 17.75
C ILE A 85 2.22 0.42 19.15
N GLY A 86 3.25 0.45 20.00
CA GLY A 86 3.16 0.02 21.40
C GLY A 86 2.99 -1.49 21.65
N TYR A 87 3.25 -2.35 20.65
CA TYR A 87 3.05 -3.79 20.77
C TYR A 87 4.35 -4.58 20.96
N CYS A 88 4.28 -5.80 21.50
CA CYS A 88 5.43 -6.70 21.54
C CYS A 88 5.83 -7.18 20.11
N LYS A 89 7.00 -7.81 19.98
CA LYS A 89 7.54 -8.26 18.67
C LYS A 89 6.56 -9.16 17.91
N CYS A 90 5.99 -10.17 18.58
CA CYS A 90 5.10 -11.14 17.95
C CYS A 90 3.81 -10.49 17.46
N THR A 91 3.15 -9.72 18.31
CA THR A 91 1.92 -9.01 17.96
C THR A 91 2.15 -7.99 16.85
N SER A 92 3.24 -7.24 16.90
CA SER A 92 3.60 -6.28 15.84
C SER A 92 3.78 -6.94 14.49
N ASN A 93 4.45 -8.09 14.44
CA ASN A 93 4.61 -8.85 13.20
C ASN A 93 3.29 -9.42 12.68
N GLN A 94 2.40 -9.88 13.58
CA GLN A 94 1.05 -10.31 13.21
C GLN A 94 0.23 -9.15 12.65
N ARG A 95 0.24 -7.99 13.30
CA ARG A 95 -0.42 -6.77 12.82
C ARG A 95 0.13 -6.32 11.47
N ALA A 96 1.44 -6.43 11.24
CA ALA A 96 2.03 -6.12 9.94
C ALA A 96 1.57 -7.05 8.82
N ASN A 97 1.42 -8.36 9.10
CA ASN A 97 0.82 -9.28 8.13
C ASN A 97 -0.66 -8.97 7.87
N GLN A 98 -1.41 -8.58 8.91
CA GLN A 98 -2.82 -8.17 8.76
C GLN A 98 -2.94 -6.87 7.95
N ALA A 99 -2.07 -5.89 8.19
CA ALA A 99 -2.03 -4.62 7.47
C ALA A 99 -1.79 -4.85 5.97
N LEU A 100 -0.84 -5.72 5.61
CA LEU A 100 -0.59 -6.08 4.20
C LEU A 100 -1.79 -6.77 3.55
N LYS A 101 -2.45 -7.69 4.27
CA LYS A 101 -3.66 -8.37 3.78
C LYS A 101 -4.79 -7.36 3.55
N LYS A 102 -5.03 -6.48 4.53
CA LYS A 102 -6.05 -5.44 4.44
C LYS A 102 -5.76 -4.46 3.32
N PHE A 103 -4.50 -4.09 3.13
CA PHE A 103 -4.09 -3.27 2.00
C PHE A 103 -4.43 -3.94 0.66
N ALA A 104 -4.10 -5.22 0.47
CA ALA A 104 -4.45 -5.92 -0.77
C ALA A 104 -5.96 -5.95 -1.03
N GLU A 105 -6.77 -6.20 0.01
CA GLU A 105 -8.23 -6.19 -0.06
C GLU A 105 -8.75 -4.80 -0.48
N THR A 106 -8.33 -3.74 0.21
CA THR A 106 -8.76 -2.36 -0.06
C THR A 106 -8.26 -1.86 -1.41
N PHE A 107 -7.02 -2.19 -1.78
CA PHE A 107 -6.45 -1.83 -3.08
C PHE A 107 -7.29 -2.41 -4.23
N ARG A 108 -7.64 -3.70 -4.14
CA ARG A 108 -8.52 -4.34 -5.14
C ARG A 108 -9.89 -3.68 -5.21
N GLN A 109 -10.48 -3.32 -4.06
CA GLN A 109 -11.76 -2.60 -4.04
C GLN A 109 -11.66 -1.24 -4.74
N GLU A 110 -10.60 -0.47 -4.48
CA GLU A 110 -10.40 0.81 -5.13
C GLU A 110 -10.11 0.66 -6.63
N GLN A 111 -9.36 -0.36 -7.06
CA GLN A 111 -9.19 -0.64 -8.50
C GLN A 111 -10.52 -0.88 -9.22
N ILE A 112 -11.39 -1.72 -8.62
CA ILE A 112 -12.70 -2.04 -9.19
C ILE A 112 -13.59 -0.79 -9.25
N LYS A 113 -13.67 -0.06 -8.13
CA LYS A 113 -14.48 1.16 -8.00
C LYS A 113 -14.10 2.22 -9.03
N ASN A 114 -12.81 2.39 -9.28
CA ASN A 114 -12.28 3.42 -10.18
C ASN A 114 -11.93 2.90 -11.59
N LYS A 115 -12.25 1.64 -11.90
CA LYS A 115 -12.08 1.01 -13.23
C LYS A 115 -10.65 1.05 -13.79
N VAL A 116 -9.63 0.96 -12.94
CA VAL A 116 -8.21 0.92 -13.35
C VAL A 116 -7.81 -0.54 -13.65
N PHE A 117 -7.67 -0.89 -14.94
CA PHE A 117 -7.32 -2.24 -15.42
C PHE A 117 -6.11 -2.23 -16.38
N PRO A 118 -5.26 -3.28 -16.44
CA PRO A 118 -5.39 -4.57 -15.75
C PRO A 118 -4.69 -4.61 -14.38
N LEU A 119 -5.16 -5.55 -13.56
CA LEU A 119 -4.97 -5.69 -12.11
C LEU A 119 -3.49 -5.80 -11.72
N VAL A 120 -3.03 -4.99 -10.75
CA VAL A 120 -1.87 -5.37 -9.96
C VAL A 120 -2.42 -6.40 -8.98
N GLU A 121 -2.28 -7.68 -9.33
CA GLU A 121 -2.66 -8.76 -8.45
C GLU A 121 -1.51 -9.04 -7.49
N PHE A 122 -1.83 -9.08 -6.20
CA PHE A 122 -0.88 -9.51 -5.18
C PHE A 122 -1.11 -11.00 -4.93
N ASP A 123 -0.20 -11.84 -5.44
CA ASP A 123 -0.11 -13.28 -5.10
C ASP A 123 0.14 -13.53 -3.60
#